data_AF-A0A1I4UJU7-F1
#
_entry.id   AF-A0A1I4UJU7-F1
#
_cell.length_a   1.000
_cell.length_b   1.000
_cell.length_c   1.000
_cell.angle_alpha   90.00
_cell.angle_beta   90.00
_cell.angle_gamma   90.00
#
_symmetry.space_group_name_H-M   'P 1'
#
loop_
_entity.id
_entity.type
_entity.pdbx_description
1 polymer ?
#
loop_
_entity_poly.entity_id
_entity_poly.type
_entity_poly.pdbx_seq_one_letter_code
_entity_poly.pdbx_strand_id
1 'polypeptide(L)'
;MIRPMITPDVDQLRASMKTAKAAEAQFWTRMAELGIPDGLAWEALRVVIAEIQDGASHTNPWTVAADRLAREHTDKPEEQAR
;
A
#
# COMPACT_ATOMS: atom_id res chain seq x y z
N MET A 1 0.22 -9.36 -43.01
CA MET A 1 0.72 -8.48 -41.93
C MET A 1 0.84 -9.30 -40.67
N ILE A 2 2.07 -9.60 -40.20
CA ILE A 2 2.30 -10.26 -38.91
C ILE A 2 2.51 -9.17 -37.87
N ARG A 3 1.64 -9.13 -36.85
CA ARG A 3 1.74 -8.20 -35.73
C ARG A 3 2.95 -8.64 -34.89
N PRO A 4 3.99 -7.81 -34.71
CA PRO A 4 5.13 -8.22 -33.89
C PRO A 4 4.63 -8.43 -32.46
N MET A 5 4.77 -9.67 -31.99
CA MET A 5 4.58 -10.02 -30.59
C MET A 5 5.78 -9.40 -29.86
N ILE A 6 5.55 -8.30 -29.13
CA ILE A 6 6.59 -7.68 -28.30
C ILE A 6 6.82 -8.64 -27.14
N THR A 7 7.70 -9.62 -27.32
CA THR A 7 8.20 -10.43 -26.22
C THR A 7 9.03 -9.48 -25.35
N PRO A 8 8.66 -9.22 -24.09
CA PRO A 8 9.49 -8.39 -23.23
C PRO A 8 10.86 -9.06 -23.12
N ASP A 9 11.91 -8.25 -23.29
CA ASP A 9 13.26 -8.71 -23.11
C ASP A 9 13.42 -9.28 -21.69
N VAL A 10 13.97 -10.50 -21.58
CA VAL A 10 14.03 -11.24 -20.31
C VAL A 10 14.88 -10.49 -19.27
N ASP A 11 15.87 -9.72 -19.71
CA ASP A 11 16.70 -8.91 -18.84
C ASP A 11 15.93 -7.68 -18.32
N GLN A 12 15.14 -7.03 -19.19
CA GLN A 12 14.21 -5.96 -18.80
C GLN A 12 13.16 -6.46 -17.79
N LEU A 13 12.62 -7.67 -17.98
CA LEU A 13 11.68 -8.28 -17.05
C LEU A 13 12.34 -8.54 -15.68
N ARG A 14 13.55 -9.13 -15.68
CA ARG A 14 14.32 -9.40 -14.47
C ARG A 14 14.67 -8.13 -13.70
N ALA A 15 15.08 -7.07 -14.40
CA ALA A 15 15.38 -5.77 -13.79
C ALA A 15 14.13 -5.17 -13.14
N SER A 16 12.98 -5.24 -13.82
CA SER A 16 11.69 -4.74 -13.29
C SER A 16 11.23 -5.53 -12.06
N MET A 17 11.39 -6.86 -12.07
CA MET A 17 11.07 -7.71 -10.92
C MET A 17 11.96 -7.45 -9.70
N LYS A 18 13.26 -7.17 -9.91
CA LYS A 18 14.18 -6.83 -8.82
C LYS A 18 13.74 -5.54 -8.12
N THR A 19 13.33 -4.54 -8.90
CA THR A 19 12.80 -3.27 -8.39
C THR A 19 11.47 -3.47 -7.66
N ALA A 20 10.56 -4.27 -8.24
CA ALA A 20 9.27 -4.58 -7.61
C ALA A 20 9.46 -5.27 -6.25
N LYS A 21 10.37 -6.24 -6.15
CA LYS A 21 10.66 -6.94 -4.89
C LYS A 21 11.25 -6.01 -3.83
N ALA A 22 12.10 -5.07 -4.23
CA ALA A 22 12.65 -4.08 -3.31
C ALA A 22 11.56 -3.12 -2.79
N ALA A 23 10.66 -2.67 -3.68
CA ALA A 23 9.53 -1.83 -3.31
C ALA A 23 8.55 -2.56 -2.38
N GLU A 24 8.28 -3.84 -2.65
CA GLU A 24 7.46 -4.69 -1.79
C GLU A 24 8.07 -4.84 -0.38
N ALA A 25 9.37 -5.09 -0.28
CA ALA A 25 10.06 -5.19 1.01
C ALA A 25 10.00 -3.88 1.80
N GLN A 26 10.17 -2.73 1.11
CA GLN A 26 10.03 -1.40 1.72
C GLN A 26 8.60 -1.15 2.19
N PHE A 27 7.59 -1.56 1.41
CA PHE A 27 6.19 -1.46 1.79
C PHE A 27 5.89 -2.24 3.07
N TRP A 28 6.30 -3.51 3.16
CA TRP A 28 6.07 -4.33 4.35
C TRP A 28 6.83 -3.83 5.57
N THR A 29 8.06 -3.35 5.37
CA THR A 29 8.82 -2.69 6.44
C THR A 29 8.06 -1.48 6.97
N ARG A 30 7.48 -0.67 6.08
CA ARG A 30 6.70 0.50 6.46
C ARG A 30 5.41 0.14 7.21
N MET A 31 4.70 -0.92 6.80
CA MET A 31 3.53 -1.42 7.52
C MET A 31 3.90 -1.83 8.95
N ALA A 32 5.00 -2.58 9.11
CA ALA A 32 5.50 -3.01 10.41
C ALA A 32 5.92 -1.82 11.31
N GLU A 33 6.65 -0.83 10.75
CA GLU A 33 7.03 0.39 11.49
C GLU A 33 5.82 1.18 11.99
N LEU A 34 4.72 1.17 11.24
CA LEU A 34 3.48 1.87 11.59
C LEU A 34 2.52 1.03 12.43
N GLY A 35 2.88 -0.23 12.74
CA GLY A 35 2.02 -1.15 13.48
C GLY A 35 0.74 -1.54 12.72
N ILE A 36 0.72 -1.39 11.40
CA ILE A 36 -0.43 -1.74 10.57
C ILE A 36 -0.40 -3.25 10.32
N PRO A 37 -1.42 -4.01 10.72
CA PRO A 37 -1.46 -5.45 10.48
C PRO A 37 -1.63 -5.75 9.00
N ASP A 38 -1.07 -6.86 8.52
CA ASP A 38 -1.06 -7.25 7.11
C ASP A 38 -2.46 -7.25 6.47
N GLY A 39 -3.49 -7.66 7.23
CA GLY A 39 -4.88 -7.65 6.77
C GLY A 39 -5.46 -6.27 6.45
N LEU A 40 -4.82 -5.19 6.93
CA LEU A 40 -5.21 -3.80 6.67
C LEU A 40 -4.25 -3.07 5.73
N ALA A 41 -3.20 -3.75 5.25
CA ALA A 41 -2.18 -3.13 4.40
C ALA A 41 -2.77 -2.55 3.09
N TRP A 42 -3.80 -3.20 2.53
CA TRP A 42 -4.50 -2.70 1.35
C TRP A 42 -5.33 -1.44 1.63
N GLU A 43 -6.05 -1.39 2.75
CA GLU A 43 -6.83 -0.23 3.16
C GLU A 43 -5.90 0.96 3.47
N ALA A 44 -4.78 0.69 4.15
CA ALA A 44 -3.74 1.69 4.39
C ALA A 44 -3.23 2.32 3.08
N LEU A 45 -2.96 1.49 2.08
CA LEU A 45 -2.52 1.95 0.77
C LEU A 45 -3.58 2.83 0.08
N ARG A 46 -4.86 2.46 0.16
CA ARG A 46 -5.96 3.26 -0.40
C ARG A 46 -6.06 4.63 0.26
N VAL A 47 -5.92 4.70 1.57
CA VAL A 47 -5.91 5.97 2.31
C VAL A 47 -4.73 6.83 1.87
N VAL A 48 -3.52 6.26 1.79
CA VAL A 48 -2.33 7.01 1.33
C VAL A 48 -2.52 7.57 -0.08
N ILE A 49 -3.07 6.78 -1.01
CA ILE A 49 -3.32 7.24 -2.38
C ILE A 49 -4.33 8.39 -2.38
N ALA A 50 -5.41 8.27 -1.59
CA ALA A 50 -6.40 9.33 -1.46
C ALA A 50 -5.78 10.62 -0.90
N GLU A 51 -4.93 10.54 0.12
CA GLU A 51 -4.24 11.69 0.70
C GLU A 51 -3.29 12.39 -0.29
N ILE A 52 -2.57 11.60 -1.11
CA ILE A 52 -1.71 12.14 -2.17
C ILE A 52 -2.55 12.85 -3.24
N GLN A 53 -3.69 12.28 -3.63
CA GLN A 53 -4.58 12.83 -4.65
C GLN A 53 -5.31 14.09 -4.19
N ASP A 54 -5.69 14.15 -2.91
CA ASP A 54 -6.33 15.32 -2.29
C ASP A 54 -5.35 16.51 -2.17
N GLY A 55 -4.05 16.27 -2.35
CA GLY A 55 -3.03 17.29 -2.20
C GLY A 55 -2.87 17.74 -0.74
N ALA A 56 -3.22 16.86 0.20
CA ALA A 56 -3.22 17.16 1.61
C ALA A 56 -1.83 17.67 2.02
N SER A 57 -1.77 18.84 2.66
CA SER A 57 -0.51 19.53 3.05
C SER A 57 0.25 18.84 4.19
N HIS A 58 -0.02 17.56 4.44
CA HIS A 58 0.60 16.79 5.50
C HIS A 58 1.99 16.30 5.09
N THR A 59 2.95 16.40 6.02
CA THR A 59 4.34 16.00 5.79
C THR A 59 4.50 14.50 5.51
N ASN A 60 3.53 13.65 5.88
CA ASN A 60 3.61 12.21 5.63
C ASN A 60 2.22 11.51 5.52
N PRO A 61 1.78 11.11 4.31
CA PRO A 61 0.47 10.47 4.12
C PRO A 61 0.35 9.10 4.78
N TRP A 62 1.47 8.41 5.03
CA TRP A 62 1.46 7.09 5.69
C TRP A 62 1.04 7.17 7.16
N THR A 63 1.41 8.24 7.85
CA THR A 63 1.02 8.45 9.25
C THR A 63 -0.47 8.73 9.37
N VAL A 64 -1.06 9.45 8.40
CA VAL A 64 -2.51 9.67 8.35
C VAL A 64 -3.26 8.36 8.13
N ALA A 65 -2.76 7.51 7.25
CA ALA A 65 -3.36 6.19 7.04
C ALA A 65 -3.34 5.32 8.31
N ALA A 66 -2.23 5.29 9.03
CA ALA A 66 -2.11 4.56 10.30
C ALA A 66 -3.10 5.10 11.35
N ASP A 67 -3.20 6.43 11.50
CA ASP A 67 -4.08 7.09 12.47
C ASP A 67 -5.57 6.90 12.13
N ARG A 68 -5.97 6.99 10.85
CA ARG A 68 -7.35 6.70 10.43
C ARG A 68 -7.73 5.25 10.69
N LEU A 69 -6.90 4.30 10.29
CA LEU A 69 -7.15 2.88 10.54
C LEU A 69 -7.24 2.58 12.04
N ALA A 70 -6.38 3.18 12.86
CA ALA A 70 -6.46 3.01 14.31
C ALA A 70 -7.80 3.52 14.87
N ARG A 71 -8.33 4.65 14.37
CA ARG A 71 -9.63 5.19 14.78
C ARG A 71 -10.80 4.32 14.32
N GLU A 72 -10.82 3.91 13.06
CA GLU A 72 -11.88 3.07 12.48
C GLU A 72 -11.95 1.67 13.11
N HIS A 73 -10.82 1.15 13.60
CA HIS A 73 -10.77 -0.15 14.27
C HIS A 73 -10.91 -0.09 15.80
N THR A 74 -10.71 1.07 16.42
CA THR A 74 -11.00 1.29 17.85
C THR A 74 -12.47 1.64 18.07
N ASP A 75 -13.13 2.28 17.10
CA ASP A 75 -14.54 2.71 17.16
C ASP A 75 -15.54 1.59 16.78
N LYS A 76 -15.18 0.32 16.91
CA LYS A 76 -16.16 -0.79 16.88
C LYS A 76 -16.46 -1.26 18.31
N PRO A 77 -17.28 -0.55 19.11
CA PRO A 77 -17.83 -1.12 20.32
C PRO A 77 -18.89 -2.17 19.92
N GLU A 78 -18.66 -3.42 20.32
CA GLU A 78 -19.74 -4.29 20.83
C GLU A 78 -20.97 -4.60 19.94
N GLU A 79 -20.84 -4.76 18.62
CA GLU A 79 -21.91 -5.39 17.81
C GLU A 79 -21.63 -6.89 17.56
N GLN A 80 -21.32 -7.63 18.63
CA GLN A 80 -21.30 -9.11 18.65
C GLN A 80 -21.88 -9.69 19.96
N ALA A 81 -22.82 -8.99 20.58
CA ALA A 81 -23.64 -9.53 21.66
C ALA A 81 -25.12 -9.59 21.23
N ARG A 82 -25.45 -10.43 20.24
CA ARG A 82 -26.81 -10.95 20.03
C ARG A 82 -26.79 -12.38 19.52
#